data_AF-A0A527XBI0-F1
#
_entry.id   AF-A0A527XBI0-F1
#
_cell.length_a   1.000
_cell.length_b   1.000
_cell.length_c   1.000
_cell.angle_alpha   90.00
_cell.angle_beta   90.00
_cell.angle_gamma   90.00
#
_symmetry.space_group_name_H-M   'P 1'
#
loop_
_entity.id
_entity.type
_entity.pdbx_description
1 polymer ?
#
loop_
_entity_poly.entity_id
_entity_poly.type
_entity_poly.pdbx_seq_one_letter_code
_entity_poly.pdbx_strand_id
1 'polypeptide(L)' 'CKITVGLVMELTGPAGEYGQAGAKSVEMAFRDINAAGGVRGCDLATDTRDSQSQGNVAVDAATQLVQVKKV' A
#
# COMPACT_ATOMS: atom_id res chain seq x y z
N CYS A 1 4.72 -15.87 -9.26
CA CYS A 1 4.44 -15.81 -7.81
C CYS A 1 4.17 -14.36 -7.44
N LYS A 2 3.31 -14.06 -6.45
CA LYS A 2 2.97 -12.69 -6.05
C LYS A 2 2.99 -12.54 -4.52
N ILE A 3 3.66 -11.52 -4.01
CA ILE A 3 3.67 -11.14 -2.59
C ILE A 3 2.94 -9.80 -2.48
N THR A 4 1.86 -9.78 -1.70
CA THR A 4 1.07 -8.57 -1.47
C THR A 4 1.54 -7.87 -0.20
N VAL A 5 1.71 -6.56 -0.27
CA VAL A 5 2.05 -5.68 0.85
C VAL A 5 0.86 -4.75 1.12
N GLY A 6 0.33 -4.78 2.34
CA GLY A 6 -0.71 -3.84 2.76
C GLY A 6 -0.16 -2.42 2.86
N LEU A 7 -0.88 -1.43 2.32
CA LEU A 7 -0.49 -0.02 2.36
C LEU A 7 -1.66 0.82 2.88
N VAL A 8 -1.46 1.55 3.98
CA VAL A 8 -2.44 2.53 4.46
C VAL A 8 -1.86 3.92 4.23
N MET A 9 -2.54 4.75 3.44
CA MET A 9 -2.10 6.10 3.08
C MET A 9 -3.28 7.05 2.98
N GLU A 10 -3.05 8.34 3.22
CA GLU A 10 -4.04 9.39 3.02
C GLU A 10 -4.18 9.69 1.52
N LEU A 11 -5.08 9.00 0.81
CA LEU A 11 -5.33 9.27 -0.61
C LEU A 11 -6.31 10.43 -0.79
N THR A 12 -7.15 10.66 0.22
CA THR A 12 -8.07 11.80 0.32
C THR A 12 -7.94 12.51 1.66
N GLY A 13 -8.66 13.63 1.82
CA GLY A 13 -8.60 14.50 3.00
C GLY A 13 -7.46 15.53 2.94
N PRO A 14 -7.22 16.29 4.03
CA PRO A 14 -6.26 17.39 4.06
C PRO A 14 -4.81 17.01 3.71
N ALA A 15 -4.41 15.75 3.96
CA ALA A 15 -3.08 15.25 3.62
C ALA A 15 -3.07 14.40 2.33
N GLY A 16 -4.15 14.43 1.54
CA GLY A 16 -4.36 13.59 0.35
C GLY A 16 -3.22 13.64 -0.68
N GLU A 17 -2.66 14.84 -0.91
CA GLU A 17 -1.56 15.04 -1.85
C GLU A 17 -0.30 14.23 -1.45
N TYR A 18 -0.01 14.15 -0.14
CA TYR A 18 1.13 13.41 0.38
C TYR A 18 0.94 11.90 0.21
N GLY A 19 -0.24 11.36 0.53
CA GLY A 19 -0.49 9.93 0.37
C GLY A 19 -0.60 9.50 -1.08
N GLN A 20 -1.11 10.34 -1.99
CA GLN A 20 -1.05 10.07 -3.44
C GLN A 20 0.39 10.03 -3.96
N ALA A 21 1.22 10.98 -3.56
CA ALA A 21 2.65 10.99 -3.91
C ALA A 21 3.37 9.75 -3.33
N GLY A 22 3.06 9.38 -2.09
CA GLY A 22 3.56 8.18 -1.43
C GLY A 22 3.18 6.90 -2.17
N ALA A 23 1.89 6.74 -2.51
CA ALA A 23 1.38 5.54 -3.19
C ALA A 23 2.04 5.35 -4.56
N LYS A 24 2.18 6.44 -5.34
CA LYS A 24 2.87 6.41 -6.62
C LYS A 24 4.36 6.08 -6.50
N SER A 25 5.00 6.56 -5.43
CA SER A 25 6.41 6.25 -5.16
C SER A 25 6.62 4.77 -4.84
N VAL A 26 5.70 4.16 -4.08
CA VAL A 26 5.72 2.71 -3.81
C VAL A 26 5.46 1.91 -5.08
N GLU A 27 4.50 2.32 -5.91
CA GLU A 27 4.23 1.67 -7.21
C GLU A 27 5.46 1.69 -8.12
N MET A 28 6.15 2.83 -8.21
CA MET A 28 7.40 2.97 -8.96
C MET A 28 8.49 2.04 -8.40
N ALA A 29 8.68 2.02 -7.08
CA ALA A 29 9.68 1.15 -6.45
C ALA A 29 9.38 -0.33 -6.71
N PHE A 30 8.11 -0.75 -6.60
CA PHE A 30 7.72 -2.14 -6.85
C PHE A 30 7.90 -2.53 -8.30
N ARG A 31 7.60 -1.64 -9.24
CA ARG A 31 7.90 -1.87 -10.66
C ARG A 31 9.39 -2.13 -10.88
N ASP A 32 10.25 -1.30 -10.30
CA ASP A 32 11.70 -1.40 -10.50
C ASP A 32 12.26 -2.68 -9.83
N ILE A 33 11.76 -3.04 -8.64
CA ILE A 33 12.11 -4.30 -7.94
C ILE A 33 11.64 -5.52 -8.74
N ASN A 34 10.40 -5.51 -9.26
CA ASN A 34 9.86 -6.63 -10.03
C ASN A 34 10.62 -6.80 -11.36
N ALA A 35 10.98 -5.70 -12.02
CA ALA A 35 11.82 -5.72 -13.21
C ALA A 35 13.22 -6.31 -12.95
N ALA A 36 13.74 -6.15 -11.73
CA ALA A 36 15.00 -6.75 -11.27
C ALA A 36 14.87 -8.23 -10.82
N GLY A 37 13.71 -8.87 -11.02
CA GLY A 37 13.45 -10.27 -10.68
C GLY A 37 12.67 -10.47 -9.37
N GLY A 38 12.15 -9.40 -8.78
CA GLY A 38 11.27 -9.45 -7.62
C GLY A 38 11.95 -9.93 -6.34
N VAL A 39 11.15 -10.28 -5.33
CA VAL A 39 11.64 -10.78 -4.04
C VAL A 39 11.57 -12.29 -4.05
N ARG A 40 12.74 -12.96 -4.02
CA ARG A 40 12.83 -14.43 -4.13
C ARG A 40 12.12 -14.98 -5.40
N GLY A 41 12.16 -14.23 -6.50
CA GLY A 41 11.49 -14.61 -7.76
C GLY A 41 9.98 -14.35 -7.78
N CYS A 42 9.45 -13.58 -6.83
CA CYS A 42 8.04 -13.22 -6.74
C CYS A 42 7.83 -11.71 -6.96
N ASP A 43 6.81 -11.36 -7.72
CA ASP A 43 6.42 -9.97 -7.93
C ASP A 43 5.74 -9.39 -6.68
N LEU A 44 6.11 -8.17 -6.33
CA LEU A 44 5.45 -7.36 -5.31
C LEU A 44 4.21 -6.68 -5.86
N ALA A 45 3.18 -6.56 -5.03
CA ALA A 45 2.02 -5.72 -5.29
C ALA A 45 1.47 -5.13 -4.01
N THR A 46 0.65 -4.09 -4.13
CA THR A 46 0.03 -3.43 -2.98
C THR A 46 -1.45 -3.80 -2.85
N ASP A 47 -1.95 -3.88 -1.62
CA ASP A 47 -3.37 -3.65 -1.29
C ASP A 47 -3.44 -2.32 -0.56
N THR A 48 -3.68 -1.25 -1.32
CA THR A 48 -3.67 0.13 -0.81
C THR A 48 -5.05 0.54 -0.30
N ARG A 49 -5.12 1.11 0.90
CA ARG A 49 -6.33 1.60 1.55
C ARG A 49 -6.19 3.07 1.93
N ASP A 50 -7.25 3.83 1.64
CA ASP A 50 -7.34 5.26 1.96
C ASP A 50 -7.71 5.47 3.43
N SER A 51 -6.82 6.13 4.18
CA SER A 51 -7.11 6.54 5.57
C SER A 51 -7.91 7.83 5.67
N GLN A 52 -8.13 8.55 4.56
CA GLN A 52 -8.89 9.80 4.49
C GLN A 52 -8.37 10.89 5.44
N SER A 53 -7.09 10.82 5.82
CA SER A 53 -6.48 11.68 6.86
C SER A 53 -7.16 11.56 8.23
N GLN A 54 -7.77 10.42 8.54
CA GLN A 54 -8.52 10.17 9.77
C GLN A 54 -7.97 8.93 10.50
N GLY A 55 -7.62 9.10 11.78
CA GLY A 55 -6.96 8.04 12.56
C GLY A 55 -7.81 6.78 12.77
N ASN A 56 -9.11 6.93 13.01
CA ASN A 56 -10.02 5.79 13.14
C ASN A 56 -10.14 4.99 11.83
N VAL A 57 -10.30 5.67 10.70
CA VAL A 57 -10.34 5.04 9.37
C VAL A 57 -9.03 4.30 9.07
N ALA A 58 -7.88 4.88 9.46
CA ALA A 58 -6.58 4.22 9.33
C ALA A 58 -6.48 2.91 10.13
N VAL A 59 -6.94 2.91 11.40
CA VAL A 59 -6.95 1.72 12.25
C VAL A 59 -7.86 0.63 11.68
N ASP A 60 -9.04 1.00 11.19
CA ASP A 60 -9.97 0.06 10.57
C ASP A 60 -9.39 -0.53 9.28
N ALA A 61 -8.80 0.31 8.43
CA ALA A 61 -8.14 -0.14 7.20
C ALA A 61 -6.99 -1.11 7.48
N ALA A 62 -6.12 -0.79 8.44
CA ALA A 62 -5.04 -1.68 8.87
C ALA A 62 -5.58 -3.00 9.42
N THR A 63 -6.65 -2.95 10.22
CA THR A 63 -7.32 -4.14 10.76
C THR A 63 -7.86 -5.03 9.64
N GLN A 64 -8.47 -4.45 8.61
CA GLN A 64 -8.95 -5.21 7.44
C GLN A 64 -7.79 -5.87 6.67
N LEU A 65 -6.67 -5.17 6.49
CA LEU A 65 -5.49 -5.73 5.83
C LEU A 65 -4.93 -6.93 6.61
N VAL A 66 -4.69 -6.76 7.91
CA VAL A 66 -4.08 -7.81 8.75
C VAL A 66 -5.05 -8.95 9.04
N GLN A 67 -6.28 -8.66 9.45
CA GLN A 67 -7.20 -9.68 9.94
C GLN A 67 -7.97 -10.38 8.82
N VAL A 68 -8.34 -9.67 7.76
CA VAL A 68 -9.16 -10.22 6.66
C VAL A 68 -8.29 -10.61 5.47
N LYS A 69 -7.44 -9.69 5.00
CA LYS A 69 -6.60 -9.94 3.81
C LYS A 69 -5.33 -10.73 4.12
N LYS A 70 -4.90 -10.75 5.39
CA LYS A 70 -3.67 -11.41 5.87
C LYS A 70 -2.41 -10.86 5.17
N VAL A 71 -2.37 -9.54 4.99
CA VAL A 71 -1.24 -8.79 4.40
C VAL A 71 -0.78 -7.66 5.30
#